data_AF-A0A453B2C9-F1
#
_entry.id   AF-A0A453B2C9-F1
#
_cell.length_a   1.000
_cell.length_b   1.000
_cell.length_c   1.000
_cell.angle_alpha   90.00
_cell.angle_beta   90.00
_cell.angle_gamma   90.00
#
_symmetry.space_group_name_H-M   'P 1'
#
loop_
_entity.id
_entity.type
_entity.pdbx_description
1 polymer ?
#
loop_
_entity_poly.entity_id
_entity_poly.type
_entity_poly.pdbx_seq_one_letter_code
_entity_poly.pdbx_strand_id
1 'polypeptide(L)'
;DGGGRFCCRDELETHEELADHVAARCRFRPVRCRNQAQGCRAEVSACRADAHDEACAFKLLPCEQRCGLAVARRQMDRHCVTVCPMKLANCPFYQLGCESAFPACNLGSHCAEFLRPHLRLLLSPSKIGADRLDPEERLLRLEKVSISSLLL
;
A
#
# COMPACT_ATOMS: atom_id res chain seq x y z
N ASP A 1 -19.64 25.13 -8.94
CA ASP A 1 -19.30 26.13 -9.97
C ASP A 1 -18.94 25.40 -11.27
N GLY A 2 -19.61 25.69 -12.39
CA GLY A 2 -19.16 25.27 -13.74
C GLY A 2 -19.72 23.98 -14.36
N GLY A 3 -21.04 23.74 -14.32
CA GLY A 3 -21.70 22.67 -15.08
C GLY A 3 -21.82 22.97 -16.59
N GLY A 4 -20.69 23.04 -17.31
CA GLY A 4 -20.68 23.23 -18.76
C GLY A 4 -21.10 21.96 -19.50
N ARG A 5 -22.17 22.02 -20.30
CA ARG A 5 -22.57 20.92 -21.19
C ARG A 5 -21.57 20.81 -22.33
N PHE A 6 -20.73 19.76 -22.32
CA PHE A 6 -19.83 19.46 -23.43
C PHE A 6 -20.64 18.91 -24.60
N CYS A 7 -20.75 19.66 -25.69
CA CYS A 7 -21.48 19.26 -26.88
C CYS A 7 -20.52 19.04 -28.06
N CYS A 8 -20.70 17.92 -28.76
CA CYS A 8 -20.16 17.74 -30.11
C CYS A 8 -20.94 18.63 -31.09
N ARG A 9 -20.28 19.25 -32.07
CA ARG A 9 -20.90 20.12 -33.09
C ARG A 9 -20.79 19.54 -34.51
N ASP A 10 -20.60 18.23 -34.62
CA ASP A 10 -20.54 17.55 -35.91
C ASP A 10 -21.93 17.63 -36.58
N GLU A 11 -21.93 17.95 -37.87
CA GLU A 11 -23.14 17.98 -38.70
C GLU A 11 -23.38 16.56 -39.24
N LEU A 12 -24.54 15.99 -38.89
CA LEU A 12 -24.93 14.62 -39.26
C LEU A 12 -26.26 14.69 -40.01
N GLU A 13 -26.32 14.02 -41.16
CA GLU A 13 -27.42 14.19 -42.12
C GLU A 13 -28.61 13.30 -41.78
N THR A 14 -28.37 12.15 -41.15
CA THR A 14 -29.41 11.18 -40.80
C THR A 14 -29.47 10.86 -39.30
N HIS A 15 -30.63 10.41 -38.85
CA HIS A 15 -30.82 9.92 -37.48
C HIS A 15 -29.98 8.67 -37.18
N GLU A 16 -29.75 7.81 -38.18
CA GLU A 16 -28.94 6.60 -38.03
C GLU A 16 -27.44 6.95 -37.86
N GLU A 17 -26.92 7.91 -38.61
CA GLU A 17 -25.56 8.44 -38.44
C GLU A 17 -25.39 9.15 -37.11
N LEU A 18 -26.40 9.88 -36.62
CA LEU A 18 -26.39 10.47 -35.28
C LEU A 18 -26.33 9.41 -34.18
N ALA A 19 -27.11 8.34 -34.32
CA ALA A 19 -27.09 7.23 -33.37
C ALA A 19 -25.72 6.53 -33.35
N ASP A 20 -25.16 6.18 -34.50
CA ASP A 20 -23.81 5.59 -34.64
C ASP A 20 -22.73 6.53 -34.07
N HIS A 21 -22.81 7.82 -34.41
CA HIS A 21 -21.90 8.83 -33.89
C HIS A 21 -21.89 8.86 -32.37
N VAL A 22 -23.05 9.05 -31.73
CA VAL A 22 -23.13 9.16 -30.27
C VAL A 22 -22.70 7.85 -29.58
N ALA A 23 -23.06 6.69 -30.15
CA ALA A 23 -22.76 5.39 -29.57
C ALA A 23 -21.28 5.02 -29.67
N ALA A 24 -20.62 5.28 -30.80
CA ALA A 24 -19.30 4.70 -31.09
C ALA A 24 -18.19 5.72 -31.37
N ARG A 25 -18.50 6.86 -31.99
CA ARG A 25 -17.49 7.76 -32.58
C ARG A 25 -17.29 9.07 -31.82
N CYS A 26 -18.34 9.55 -31.15
CA CYS A 26 -18.34 10.83 -30.46
C CYS A 26 -17.25 10.84 -29.40
N ARG A 27 -16.38 11.85 -29.46
CA ARG A 27 -15.26 12.03 -28.54
C ARG A 27 -15.73 12.43 -27.14
N PHE A 28 -16.93 12.99 -27.06
CA PHE A 28 -17.59 13.39 -25.82
C PHE A 28 -18.51 12.30 -25.24
N ARG A 29 -18.68 11.16 -25.93
CA ARG A 29 -19.52 10.07 -25.41
C ARG A 29 -19.03 9.62 -24.03
N PRO A 30 -19.94 9.31 -23.10
CA PRO A 30 -19.57 8.76 -21.80
C PRO A 30 -18.96 7.37 -21.98
N VAL A 31 -17.84 7.12 -21.30
CA VAL A 31 -17.21 5.81 -21.19
C VAL A 31 -16.88 5.52 -19.73
N ARG A 32 -17.06 4.27 -19.32
CA ARG A 32 -16.66 3.82 -17.99
C ARG A 32 -15.14 3.69 -17.90
N CYS A 33 -14.59 4.01 -16.74
CA CYS A 33 -13.17 3.84 -16.48
C CYS A 33 -12.72 2.38 -16.67
N ARG A 34 -11.59 2.16 -17.34
CA ARG A 34 -10.97 0.83 -17.51
C ARG A 34 -10.59 0.15 -16.17
N ASN A 35 -10.40 0.93 -15.11
CA ASN A 35 -10.10 0.45 -13.76
C ASN A 35 -11.39 0.13 -12.95
N GLN A 36 -12.54 -0.08 -13.61
CA GLN A 36 -13.80 -0.42 -12.93
C GLN A 36 -13.72 -1.72 -12.12
N ALA A 37 -13.00 -2.73 -12.62
CA ALA A 37 -12.77 -3.97 -11.89
C ALA A 37 -12.03 -3.75 -10.55
N GLN A 38 -11.26 -2.66 -10.44
CA GLN A 38 -10.55 -2.26 -9.22
C GLN A 38 -11.38 -1.33 -8.32
N GLY A 39 -12.62 -1.01 -8.72
CA GLY A 39 -13.57 -0.21 -7.95
C GLY A 39 -13.76 1.22 -8.43
N CYS A 40 -13.15 1.64 -9.55
CA CYS A 40 -13.44 2.95 -10.13
C CYS A 40 -14.86 2.99 -10.71
N ARG A 41 -15.69 3.94 -10.27
CA ARG A 41 -17.05 4.14 -10.81
C ARG A 41 -17.17 5.38 -11.69
N ALA A 42 -16.03 5.98 -12.06
CA ALA A 42 -16.03 7.17 -12.89
C ALA A 42 -16.53 6.86 -14.30
N GLU A 43 -17.38 7.75 -14.80
CA GLU A 43 -17.76 7.85 -16.19
C GLU A 43 -17.22 9.19 -16.72
N VAL A 44 -16.42 9.12 -17.78
CA VAL A 44 -15.72 10.27 -18.36
C VAL A 44 -15.97 10.33 -19.85
N SER A 45 -15.74 11.47 -20.50
CA SER A 45 -15.78 11.53 -21.95
C SER A 45 -14.67 10.69 -22.55
N ALA A 46 -14.92 10.04 -23.70
CA ALA A 46 -13.92 9.22 -24.39
C ALA A 46 -12.58 9.96 -24.60
N CYS A 47 -12.60 11.24 -24.94
CA CYS A 47 -11.39 12.07 -25.09
C CYS A 47 -10.62 12.35 -23.79
N ARG A 48 -11.24 12.15 -22.62
CA ARG A 48 -10.62 12.33 -21.29
C ARG A 48 -10.30 10.99 -20.62
N ALA A 49 -10.55 9.87 -21.29
CA ALA A 49 -10.36 8.54 -20.71
C ALA A 49 -8.88 8.27 -20.34
N ASP A 50 -7.93 8.69 -21.18
CA ASP A 50 -6.50 8.50 -20.92
C ASP A 50 -6.01 9.44 -19.80
N ALA A 51 -6.39 10.72 -19.84
CA ALA A 51 -6.06 11.67 -18.77
C ALA A 51 -6.63 11.22 -17.41
N HIS A 52 -7.84 10.65 -17.40
CA HIS A 52 -8.40 10.03 -16.20
C HIS A 52 -7.57 8.83 -15.75
N ASP A 53 -7.17 7.94 -16.66
CA ASP A 53 -6.38 6.75 -16.34
C ASP A 53 -5.02 7.10 -15.72
N GLU A 54 -4.35 8.15 -16.22
CA GLU A 54 -3.09 8.66 -15.66
C GLU A 54 -3.23 9.04 -14.18
N ALA A 55 -4.34 9.70 -13.80
CA ALA A 55 -4.60 10.15 -12.44
C ALA A 55 -5.51 9.19 -11.63
N CYS A 56 -5.92 8.05 -12.19
CA CYS A 56 -6.95 7.22 -11.58
C CYS A 56 -6.48 6.64 -10.23
N ALA A 57 -7.22 6.95 -9.17
CA ALA A 57 -6.96 6.48 -7.81
C ALA A 57 -7.01 4.95 -7.66
N PHE A 58 -7.69 4.26 -8.58
CA PHE A 58 -7.87 2.80 -8.58
C PHE A 58 -6.96 2.08 -9.56
N LYS A 59 -6.15 2.81 -10.35
CA LYS A 59 -5.17 2.20 -11.24
C LYS A 59 -4.15 1.43 -10.41
N LEU A 60 -3.91 0.18 -10.78
CA LEU A 60 -2.85 -0.64 -10.20
C LEU A 60 -1.50 -0.17 -10.75
N LEU A 61 -0.56 0.09 -9.86
CA LEU A 61 0.80 0.51 -10.16
C LEU A 61 1.79 -0.42 -9.44
N PRO A 62 2.97 -0.66 -10.00
CA PRO A 62 4.01 -1.39 -9.27
C PRO A 62 4.31 -0.68 -7.95
N CYS A 63 4.49 -1.47 -6.89
CA CYS A 63 4.86 -0.93 -5.57
C CYS A 63 6.13 -0.08 -5.65
N GLU A 64 6.11 1.10 -5.03
CA GLU A 64 7.24 2.04 -5.00
C GLU A 64 8.47 1.48 -4.28
N GLN A 65 8.25 0.56 -3.33
CA GLN A 65 9.31 -0.18 -2.63
C GLN A 65 9.77 -1.44 -3.39
N ARG A 66 9.28 -1.66 -4.62
CA ARG A 66 9.67 -2.76 -5.51
C ARG A 66 9.47 -4.15 -4.93
N CYS A 67 8.41 -4.34 -4.13
CA CYS A 67 8.07 -5.64 -3.55
C CYS A 67 7.51 -6.67 -4.54
N GLY A 68 7.33 -6.29 -5.81
CA GLY A 68 6.77 -7.15 -6.87
C GLY A 68 5.24 -7.13 -6.99
N LEU A 69 4.53 -6.52 -6.04
CA LEU A 69 3.06 -6.39 -6.09
C LEU A 69 2.62 -5.16 -6.89
N ALA A 70 1.47 -5.28 -7.54
CA ALA A 70 0.74 -4.15 -8.12
C ALA A 70 -0.33 -3.68 -7.12
N VAL A 71 -0.31 -2.39 -6.78
CA VAL A 71 -1.13 -1.78 -5.73
C VAL A 71 -1.93 -0.63 -6.32
N ALA A 72 -3.21 -0.51 -5.94
CA ALA A 72 -4.02 0.62 -6.35
C ALA A 72 -3.38 1.92 -5.86
N ARG A 73 -3.28 2.94 -6.73
CA ARG A 73 -2.67 4.25 -6.41
C ARG A 73 -3.08 4.78 -5.03
N ARG A 74 -4.39 4.77 -4.74
CA ARG A 74 -4.95 5.25 -3.45
C ARG A 74 -4.54 4.45 -2.21
N GLN A 75 -4.03 3.24 -2.39
CA GLN A 75 -3.60 2.34 -1.31
C GLN A 75 -2.07 2.24 -1.21
N MET A 76 -1.31 2.91 -2.09
CA MET A 76 0.15 2.79 -2.15
C MET A 76 0.81 3.15 -0.82
N ASP A 77 0.51 4.33 -0.28
CA ASP A 77 1.08 4.79 1.00
C ASP A 77 0.79 3.82 2.13
N ARG A 78 -0.49 3.44 2.28
CA ARG A 78 -0.92 2.48 3.30
C ARG A 78 -0.20 1.14 3.14
N HIS A 79 -0.14 0.60 1.93
CA HIS A 79 0.58 -0.63 1.63
C HIS A 79 2.05 -0.54 2.09
N CYS A 80 2.77 0.49 1.65
CA CYS A 80 4.19 0.73 1.94
C CYS A 80 4.50 0.84 3.44
N VAL A 81 3.54 1.28 4.26
CA VAL A 81 3.74 1.45 5.72
C VAL A 81 3.04 0.40 6.58
N THR A 82 2.23 -0.50 6.04
CA THR A 82 1.57 -1.54 6.84
C THR A 82 1.97 -2.94 6.43
N VAL A 83 1.69 -3.32 5.18
CA VAL A 83 1.69 -4.73 4.74
C VAL A 83 2.74 -5.03 3.68
N CYS A 84 3.48 -4.03 3.20
CA CYS A 84 4.53 -4.25 2.23
C CYS A 84 5.66 -5.08 2.86
N PRO A 85 6.10 -6.19 2.24
CA PRO A 85 7.23 -6.97 2.76
C PRO A 85 8.55 -6.19 2.72
N MET A 86 8.63 -5.14 1.90
CA MET A 86 9.78 -4.24 1.81
C MET A 86 9.70 -3.04 2.76
N LYS A 87 8.63 -2.92 3.55
CA LYS A 87 8.52 -1.88 4.59
C LYS A 87 9.70 -2.01 5.56
N LEU A 88 10.29 -0.89 5.92
CA LEU A 88 11.30 -0.85 6.97
C LEU A 88 10.68 -1.20 8.33
N ALA A 89 11.22 -2.22 8.98
CA ALA A 89 10.82 -2.67 10.30
C ALA A 89 12.03 -2.66 11.24
N ASN A 90 11.80 -2.27 12.49
CA ASN A 90 12.79 -2.42 13.55
C ASN A 90 12.79 -3.87 14.04
N CYS A 91 13.96 -4.34 14.49
CA CYS A 91 14.06 -5.60 15.18
C CYS A 91 13.11 -5.64 16.41
N PRO A 92 12.45 -6.77 16.73
CA PRO A 92 11.63 -6.91 17.94
C PRO A 92 12.41 -6.64 19.23
N PHE A 93 13.74 -6.82 19.20
CA PHE A 93 14.66 -6.53 20.29
C PHE A 93 15.10 -5.06 20.35
N TYR A 94 14.52 -4.16 19.55
CA TYR A 94 14.89 -2.73 19.51
C TYR A 94 14.80 -2.06 20.89
N GLN A 95 13.72 -2.33 21.63
CA GLN A 95 13.53 -1.80 22.99
C GLN A 95 14.53 -2.37 24.02
N LEU A 96 15.26 -3.42 23.65
CA LEU A 96 16.31 -4.02 24.46
C LEU A 96 17.72 -3.62 23.99
N GLY A 97 17.84 -2.84 22.91
CA GLY A 97 19.10 -2.30 22.40
C GLY A 97 19.53 -2.79 21.00
N CYS A 98 18.70 -3.57 20.30
CA CYS A 98 19.00 -3.93 18.90
C CYS A 98 18.54 -2.83 17.93
N GLU A 99 19.44 -1.94 17.53
CA GLU A 99 19.12 -0.78 16.67
C GLU A 99 18.95 -1.12 15.17
N SER A 100 18.89 -2.40 14.81
CA SER A 100 18.75 -2.81 13.41
C SER A 100 17.36 -2.47 12.84
N ALA A 101 17.38 -1.88 11.64
CA ALA A 101 16.21 -1.63 10.81
C ALA A 101 16.46 -2.20 9.41
N PHE A 102 15.49 -2.96 8.89
CA PHE A 102 15.62 -3.70 7.62
C PHE A 102 14.25 -3.94 6.98
N PRO A 103 14.19 -4.33 5.69
CA PRO A 103 12.95 -4.78 5.06
C PRO A 103 12.28 -5.88 5.89
N ALA A 104 10.97 -5.80 6.12
CA ALA A 104 10.24 -6.73 6.98
C ALA A 104 10.44 -8.21 6.59
N CYS A 105 10.59 -8.51 5.30
CA CYS A 105 10.90 -9.86 4.82
C CYS A 105 12.25 -10.44 5.33
N ASN A 106 13.19 -9.59 5.75
CA ASN A 106 14.48 -9.99 6.28
C ASN A 106 14.47 -10.23 7.81
N LEU A 107 13.32 -10.09 8.47
CA LEU A 107 13.21 -10.28 9.91
C LEU A 107 13.65 -11.68 10.35
N GLY A 108 13.19 -12.72 9.64
CA GLY A 108 13.52 -14.10 9.98
C GLY A 108 15.01 -14.39 9.91
N SER A 109 15.68 -13.96 8.82
CA SER A 109 17.12 -14.17 8.64
C SER A 109 17.94 -13.38 9.67
N HIS A 110 17.58 -12.12 9.94
CA HIS A 110 18.22 -11.35 11.00
C HIS A 110 18.08 -12.02 12.37
N CYS A 111 16.88 -12.45 12.77
CA CYS A 111 16.68 -13.11 14.05
C CYS A 111 17.46 -14.43 14.17
N ALA A 112 17.57 -15.19 13.08
CA ALA A 112 18.34 -16.43 13.05
C ALA A 112 19.85 -16.17 13.21
N GLU A 113 20.40 -15.18 12.50
CA GLU A 113 21.82 -14.83 12.53
C GLU A 113 22.24 -14.21 13.87
N PHE A 114 21.36 -13.38 14.46
CA PHE A 114 21.65 -12.62 15.69
C PHE A 114 21.01 -13.20 16.96
N LEU A 115 20.64 -14.48 16.95
CA LEU A 115 20.01 -15.15 18.10
C LEU A 115 20.83 -14.98 19.40
N ARG A 116 22.13 -15.25 19.36
CA ARG A 116 22.99 -15.14 20.55
C ARG A 116 23.06 -13.70 21.11
N PRO A 117 23.32 -12.66 20.29
CA PRO A 117 23.16 -11.27 20.71
C PRO A 117 21.79 -10.95 21.33
N HIS A 118 20.69 -11.37 20.69
CA HIS A 118 19.34 -11.14 21.21
C HIS A 118 19.10 -11.79 22.58
N LEU A 119 19.57 -13.03 22.76
CA LEU A 119 19.53 -13.71 24.06
C LEU A 119 20.34 -12.95 25.12
N ARG A 120 21.49 -12.36 24.78
CA ARG A 120 22.23 -11.52 25.73
C ARG A 120 21.44 -10.28 26.11
N LEU A 121 20.76 -9.61 25.18
CA LEU A 121 19.92 -8.45 25.51
C LEU A 121 18.76 -8.82 26.45
N LEU A 122 18.16 -10.00 26.28
CA LEU A 122 17.13 -10.52 27.18
C LEU A 122 17.65 -10.88 28.58
N LEU A 123 18.87 -11.42 28.65
CA LEU A 123 19.46 -11.92 29.90
C LEU A 123 20.27 -10.84 30.64
N SER A 124 20.57 -9.71 29.99
CA SER A 124 21.34 -8.64 30.61
C SER A 124 20.51 -7.96 31.71
N PRO A 125 21.08 -7.76 32.92
CA PRO A 125 20.42 -6.95 33.93
C PRO A 125 20.27 -5.53 33.39
N SER A 126 19.03 -5.01 33.41
CA SER A 126 18.76 -3.66 32.91
C SER A 126 19.57 -2.66 33.74
N LYS A 127 20.23 -1.68 33.11
CA LYS A 127 21.03 -0.67 33.83
C LYS A 127 20.20 0.30 34.70
N ILE A 128 18.92 0.03 34.89
CA ILE A 128 17.99 0.83 35.68
C ILE A 128 17.82 0.12 37.03
N GLY A 129 18.66 0.47 37.99
CA GLY A 129 18.51 0.06 39.39
C GLY A 129 18.82 -1.41 39.66
N ALA A 130 19.59 -1.65 40.72
CA ALA A 130 19.81 -2.99 41.24
C ALA A 130 18.49 -3.55 41.81
N ASP A 131 17.71 -4.23 40.97
CA ASP A 131 16.74 -5.20 41.44
C ASP A 131 16.76 -6.42 40.51
N ARG A 132 16.64 -7.60 41.11
CA ARG A 132 16.55 -8.86 40.35
C ARG A 132 15.29 -8.77 39.52
N LEU A 133 15.41 -8.46 38.22
CA LEU A 133 14.25 -8.46 37.33
C LEU A 133 13.49 -9.78 37.48
N ASP A 134 12.28 -9.66 38.02
CA ASP A 134 11.40 -10.76 38.32
C ASP A 134 11.25 -11.65 37.07
N PRO A 135 11.27 -12.98 37.19
CA PRO A 135 11.02 -13.89 36.08
C PRO A 135 9.77 -13.52 35.25
N GLU A 136 8.74 -12.93 35.86
CA GLU A 136 7.54 -12.45 35.16
C GLU A 136 7.81 -11.24 34.26
N GLU A 137 8.64 -10.27 34.68
CA GLU A 137 9.01 -9.11 33.86
C GLU A 137 9.79 -9.54 32.62
N ARG A 138 10.60 -10.60 32.74
CA ARG A 138 11.31 -11.23 31.62
C ARG A 138 10.34 -11.96 30.68
N LEU A 139 9.32 -12.61 31.23
CA LEU A 139 8.27 -13.28 30.45
C LEU A 139 7.40 -12.27 29.69
N LEU A 140 6.99 -11.17 30.33
CA LEU A 140 6.26 -10.06 29.71
C LEU A 140 7.03 -9.44 28.54
N ARG A 141 8.37 -9.36 28.65
CA ARG A 141 9.24 -8.93 27.54
C ARG A 141 9.27 -9.93 26.39
N LEU A 142 9.27 -11.23 26.68
CA LEU A 142 9.19 -12.28 25.66
C LEU A 142 7.82 -12.29 24.97
N GLU A 143 6.73 -12.11 25.71
CA GLU A 143 5.38 -12.01 25.16
C GLU A 143 5.22 -10.80 24.24
N LYS A 144 5.79 -9.64 24.59
CA LYS A 144 5.79 -8.45 23.72
C LYS A 144 6.56 -8.67 22.42
N VAL A 145 7.64 -9.46 22.44
CA VAL A 145 8.38 -9.86 21.23
C VAL A 145 7.58 -10.87 20.40
N SER A 146 6.85 -11.79 21.04
CA SER A 146 6.12 -12.87 20.38
C SER A 146 4.76 -12.45 19.81
N ILE A 147 4.06 -11.48 20.42
CA ILE A 147 2.69 -11.08 20.03
C ILE A 147 2.69 -10.10 18.85
N SER A 148 3.72 -9.26 18.70
CA SER A 148 3.77 -8.27 17.61
C SER A 148 4.44 -8.77 16.32
N SER A 149 5.18 -9.89 16.36
CA SER A 149 5.99 -10.35 15.22
C SER A 149 5.47 -11.59 14.49
N LEU A 150 4.42 -12.25 14.99
CA LEU A 150 3.80 -13.43 14.37
C LEU A 150 2.45 -13.14 13.68
N LEU A 151 1.99 -11.89 13.68
CA LEU A 151 0.70 -11.46 13.11
C LEU A 151 0.84 -10.45 11.94
N LEU A 152 1.94 -10.52 11.18
CA LEU A 152 2.11 -9.81 9.91
C LEU A 152 2.19 -10.79 8.75
#